data_AF-X1UE16-F1
#
_entry.id   AF-X1UE16-F1
#
_cell.length_a   1.000
_cell.length_b   1.000
_cell.length_c   1.000
_cell.angle_alpha   90.00
_cell.angle_beta   90.00
_cell.angle_gamma   90.00
#
_symmetry.space_group_name_H-M   'P 1'
#
loop_
_entity.id
_entity.type
_entity.pdbx_description
1 polymer ?
#
loop_
_entity_poly.entity_id
_entity_poly.type
_entity_poly.pdbx_seq_one_letter_code
_entity_poly.pdbx_strand_id
1 'polypeptide(L)'
;PLGLLKVDFLGLSTLTVMARACEMISFRHGVDLDINTIPVDDPETFELMGRGDVLGVFQVEGVGMRRYLMEMKPRELANVIAMVALYRPGPMDFIPTYIRRMHGEEQVSYPHPALESIFEETYGIPVYQEQIMFAAMEMAGYTASEADDLRKAIAKKKAKALKTHREKFIQGAVDNDVDQKTATEVFDDWENFARYGFNKAHAADYGVIAVQTAFLKTHYPLEYMTALLSVFKQDSDKVALYIADCRRIGLEIMPPDVNASGYDFSPEDRG
;
A
#
# COMPACT_ATOMS: atom_id res chain seq x y z
N PRO A 1 10.63 22.59 24.37
CA PRO A 1 11.37 21.84 23.32
C PRO A 1 12.68 22.56 22.97
N LEU A 2 13.82 21.86 22.94
CA LEU A 2 15.18 22.42 22.77
C LEU A 2 15.49 22.94 21.34
N GLY A 3 14.58 22.75 20.37
CA GLY A 3 14.75 23.26 19.01
C GLY A 3 15.83 22.57 18.18
N LEU A 4 16.30 21.38 18.60
CA LEU A 4 17.33 20.63 17.88
C LEU A 4 16.75 19.88 16.67
N LEU A 5 17.55 19.77 15.61
CA LEU A 5 17.26 18.92 14.46
C LEU A 5 17.25 17.45 14.88
N LYS A 6 16.15 16.76 14.57
CA LYS A 6 16.02 15.31 14.73
C LYS A 6 15.86 14.69 13.35
N VAL A 7 16.70 13.70 13.04
CA VAL A 7 16.62 12.89 11.80
C VAL A 7 16.49 11.43 12.20
N ASP A 8 15.62 10.70 11.52
CA ASP A 8 15.43 9.26 11.74
C ASP A 8 16.09 8.49 10.58
N PHE A 9 17.09 7.67 10.89
CA PHE A 9 17.70 6.72 9.96
C PHE A 9 17.18 5.32 10.31
N LEU A 10 16.31 4.78 9.45
CA LEU A 10 15.68 3.48 9.68
C LEU A 10 16.37 2.41 8.82
N GLY A 11 16.76 1.30 9.44
CA GLY A 11 17.18 0.11 8.71
C GLY A 11 15.97 -0.74 8.33
N LEU A 12 15.81 -1.05 7.05
CA LEU A 12 14.69 -1.86 6.55
C LEU A 12 15.23 -3.11 5.86
N SER A 13 15.01 -4.29 6.47
CA SER A 13 15.50 -5.57 5.95
C SER A 13 15.01 -5.86 4.53
N THR A 14 13.82 -5.40 4.16
CA THR A 14 13.28 -5.52 2.79
C THR A 14 14.20 -4.89 1.75
N LEU A 15 14.79 -3.72 2.04
CA LEU A 15 15.71 -3.07 1.10
C LEU A 15 17.00 -3.89 0.94
N THR A 16 17.47 -4.52 2.01
CA THR A 16 18.60 -5.46 1.95
C THR A 16 18.26 -6.69 1.12
N VAL A 17 17.05 -7.24 1.23
CA VAL A 17 16.57 -8.36 0.40
C VAL A 17 16.57 -7.96 -1.07
N MET A 18 15.98 -6.80 -1.40
CA MET A 18 15.91 -6.30 -2.78
C MET A 18 17.29 -6.08 -3.37
N ALA A 19 18.21 -5.44 -2.62
CA ALA A 19 19.57 -5.20 -3.08
C ALA A 19 20.31 -6.52 -3.40
N ARG A 20 20.25 -7.51 -2.49
CA ARG A 20 20.86 -8.83 -2.71
C ARG A 20 20.24 -9.58 -3.89
N ALA A 21 18.91 -9.52 -4.04
CA ALA A 21 18.24 -10.12 -5.18
C ALA A 21 18.72 -9.49 -6.50
N CYS A 22 18.77 -8.15 -6.56
CA CYS A 22 19.23 -7.42 -7.74
C CYS A 22 20.70 -7.70 -8.08
N GLU A 23 21.59 -7.80 -7.07
CA GLU A 23 22.98 -8.21 -7.27
C GLU A 23 23.09 -9.60 -7.92
N MET A 24 22.32 -10.56 -7.42
CA MET A 24 22.28 -11.91 -8.00
C MET A 24 21.68 -11.92 -9.41
N ILE A 25 20.63 -11.13 -9.65
CA ILE A 25 19.99 -11.02 -10.97
C ILE A 25 20.97 -10.42 -11.99
N SER A 26 21.68 -9.35 -11.62
CA SER A 26 22.69 -8.72 -12.47
C SER A 26 23.81 -9.70 -12.81
N PHE A 27 24.32 -10.44 -11.82
CA PHE A 27 25.38 -11.42 -12.04
C PHE A 27 24.96 -12.59 -12.94
N ARG A 28 23.73 -13.11 -12.78
CA ARG A 28 23.27 -14.34 -13.46
C ARG A 28 22.64 -14.06 -14.82
N HIS A 29 21.88 -12.98 -14.93
CA HIS A 29 21.06 -12.66 -16.09
C HIS A 29 21.57 -11.45 -16.88
N GLY A 30 22.54 -10.69 -16.35
CA GLY A 30 23.02 -9.46 -16.97
C GLY A 30 21.98 -8.33 -16.98
N VAL A 31 20.96 -8.42 -16.13
CA VAL A 31 19.87 -7.44 -16.02
C VAL A 31 20.13 -6.53 -14.82
N ASP A 32 20.19 -5.22 -15.06
CA ASP A 32 20.44 -4.22 -14.02
C ASP A 32 19.11 -3.69 -13.46
N LEU A 33 18.80 -4.09 -12.22
CA LEU A 33 17.60 -3.68 -11.49
C LEU A 33 18.01 -3.00 -10.18
N ASP A 34 17.26 -1.98 -9.79
CA ASP A 34 17.34 -1.34 -8.49
C ASP A 34 15.96 -0.84 -8.04
N ILE A 35 15.90 -0.22 -6.85
CA ILE A 35 14.65 0.30 -6.28
C ILE A 35 13.93 1.33 -7.16
N ASN A 36 14.62 1.97 -8.11
CA ASN A 36 14.06 2.96 -9.02
C ASN A 36 13.72 2.37 -10.40
N THR A 37 14.28 1.21 -10.77
CA THR A 37 14.10 0.60 -12.09
C THR A 37 13.21 -0.64 -12.10
N ILE A 38 12.95 -1.27 -10.96
CA ILE A 38 12.00 -2.40 -10.87
C ILE A 38 10.59 -1.93 -11.29
N PRO A 39 9.95 -2.58 -12.29
CA PRO A 39 8.61 -2.22 -12.76
C PRO A 39 7.53 -2.31 -11.68
N VAL A 40 6.49 -1.47 -11.83
CA VAL A 40 5.36 -1.39 -10.89
C VAL A 40 3.99 -1.53 -11.57
N ASP A 41 3.99 -1.82 -12.87
CA ASP A 41 2.82 -1.93 -13.75
C ASP A 41 2.75 -3.29 -14.47
N ASP A 42 3.51 -4.28 -14.00
CA ASP A 42 3.58 -5.62 -14.57
C ASP A 42 2.32 -6.47 -14.23
N PRO A 43 1.56 -6.94 -15.24
CA PRO A 43 0.35 -7.74 -15.02
C PRO A 43 0.60 -9.06 -14.26
N GLU A 44 1.69 -9.77 -14.57
CA GLU A 44 2.00 -11.07 -13.95
C GLU A 44 2.26 -10.94 -12.44
N THR A 45 2.86 -9.82 -12.03
CA THR A 45 3.07 -9.45 -10.63
C THR A 45 1.74 -9.29 -9.89
N PHE A 46 0.76 -8.62 -10.51
CA PHE A 46 -0.57 -8.48 -9.91
C PHE A 46 -1.34 -9.80 -9.87
N GLU A 47 -1.16 -10.66 -10.88
CA GLU A 47 -1.71 -12.02 -10.86
C GLU A 47 -1.12 -12.87 -9.72
N LEU A 48 0.19 -12.79 -9.48
CA LEU A 48 0.85 -13.44 -8.34
C LEU A 48 0.21 -12.99 -7.02
N MET A 49 0.01 -11.68 -6.85
CA MET A 49 -0.68 -11.14 -5.68
C MET A 49 -2.13 -11.63 -5.56
N GLY A 50 -2.87 -11.65 -6.67
CA GLY A 50 -4.26 -12.13 -6.75
C GLY A 50 -4.42 -13.63 -6.52
N ARG A 51 -3.37 -14.44 -6.71
CA ARG A 51 -3.34 -15.86 -6.30
C ARG A 51 -3.03 -16.04 -4.81
N GLY A 52 -2.61 -14.98 -4.13
CA GLY A 52 -2.18 -15.02 -2.74
C GLY A 52 -0.78 -15.60 -2.54
N ASP A 53 0.04 -15.66 -3.59
CA ASP A 53 1.41 -16.20 -3.56
C ASP A 53 2.42 -15.22 -2.92
N VAL A 54 1.98 -14.48 -1.90
CA VAL A 54 2.63 -13.26 -1.37
C VAL A 54 3.51 -13.50 -0.13
N LEU A 55 3.86 -14.74 0.18
CA LEU A 55 4.79 -15.02 1.29
C LEU A 55 6.14 -14.36 1.00
N GLY A 56 6.68 -13.58 1.94
CA GLY A 56 7.92 -12.83 1.73
C GLY A 56 7.78 -11.59 0.84
N VAL A 57 6.56 -11.21 0.43
CA VAL A 57 6.28 -9.93 -0.23
C VAL A 57 5.98 -8.87 0.84
N PHE A 58 6.57 -7.69 0.69
CA PHE A 58 6.52 -6.65 1.72
C PHE A 58 5.09 -6.19 2.03
N GLN A 59 4.78 -5.97 3.31
CA GLN A 59 3.47 -5.56 3.86
C GLN A 59 2.29 -6.53 3.67
N VAL A 60 2.36 -7.48 2.72
CA VAL A 60 1.19 -8.24 2.29
C VAL A 60 1.18 -9.73 2.64
N GLU A 61 2.20 -10.23 3.34
CA GLU A 61 2.34 -11.65 3.68
C GLU A 61 1.34 -12.18 4.72
N GLY A 62 0.69 -11.29 5.48
CA GLY A 62 -0.23 -11.67 6.57
C GLY A 62 -1.47 -12.43 6.09
N VAL A 63 -1.94 -13.41 6.87
CA VAL A 63 -3.03 -14.33 6.46
C VAL A 63 -4.31 -13.61 5.99
N GLY A 64 -4.78 -12.62 6.74
CA GLY A 64 -6.00 -11.88 6.36
C GLY A 64 -5.76 -10.92 5.19
N MET A 65 -4.56 -10.33 5.09
CA MET A 65 -4.16 -9.48 3.97
C MET A 65 -4.12 -10.27 2.67
N ARG A 66 -3.49 -11.45 2.71
CA ARG A 66 -3.48 -12.43 1.61
C ARG A 66 -4.89 -12.81 1.17
N ARG A 67 -5.81 -13.05 2.13
CA ARG A 67 -7.21 -13.36 1.81
C ARG A 67 -7.86 -12.22 1.00
N TYR A 68 -7.72 -10.99 1.45
CA TYR A 68 -8.29 -9.86 0.73
C TYR A 68 -7.62 -9.60 -0.61
N LEU A 69 -6.32 -9.86 -0.79
CA LEU A 69 -5.68 -9.80 -2.10
C LEU A 69 -6.26 -10.84 -3.08
N MET A 70 -6.55 -12.05 -2.61
CA MET A 70 -7.19 -13.09 -3.43
C MET A 70 -8.63 -12.72 -3.82
N GLU A 71 -9.37 -12.07 -2.92
CA GLU A 71 -10.70 -11.54 -3.21
C GLU A 71 -10.62 -10.33 -4.16
N MET A 72 -9.70 -9.39 -3.90
CA MET A 72 -9.52 -8.15 -4.66
C MET A 72 -9.05 -8.40 -6.09
N LYS A 73 -8.11 -9.33 -6.27
CA LYS A 73 -7.40 -9.55 -7.55
C LYS A 73 -6.90 -8.22 -8.13
N PRO A 74 -5.91 -7.58 -7.48
CA PRO A 74 -5.41 -6.28 -7.91
C PRO A 74 -4.99 -6.33 -9.39
N ARG A 75 -5.09 -5.21 -10.10
CA ARG A 75 -4.70 -5.09 -11.51
C ARG A 75 -3.74 -3.95 -11.79
N GLU A 76 -3.50 -3.11 -10.79
CA GLU A 76 -2.69 -1.91 -10.87
C GLU A 76 -2.14 -1.54 -9.48
N LEU A 77 -1.09 -0.72 -9.47
CA LEU A 77 -0.42 -0.26 -8.25
C LEU A 77 -1.39 0.42 -7.27
N ALA A 78 -2.34 1.21 -7.78
CA ALA A 78 -3.31 1.93 -6.96
C ALA A 78 -4.15 0.98 -6.06
N ASN A 79 -4.47 -0.23 -6.53
CA ASN A 79 -5.22 -1.20 -5.73
C ASN A 79 -4.38 -1.70 -4.54
N VAL A 80 -3.09 -1.92 -4.73
CA VAL A 80 -2.16 -2.35 -3.68
C VAL A 80 -1.95 -1.23 -2.65
N ILE A 81 -1.79 0.01 -3.11
CA ILE A 81 -1.71 1.20 -2.24
C ILE A 81 -2.97 1.33 -1.38
N ALA A 82 -4.16 1.19 -1.99
CA ALA A 82 -5.43 1.24 -1.29
C ALA A 82 -5.53 0.10 -0.25
N MET A 83 -5.11 -1.11 -0.59
CA MET A 83 -5.11 -2.24 0.34
C MET A 83 -4.20 -1.98 1.55
N VAL A 84 -2.98 -1.48 1.35
CA VAL A 84 -2.07 -1.09 2.44
C VAL A 84 -2.72 -0.02 3.33
N ALA A 85 -3.46 0.92 2.75
CA ALA A 85 -4.17 1.95 3.50
C ALA A 85 -5.43 1.42 4.21
N LEU A 86 -6.14 0.44 3.66
CA LEU A 86 -7.40 -0.06 4.21
C LEU A 86 -7.23 -1.20 5.22
N TYR A 87 -6.16 -1.99 5.13
CA TYR A 87 -5.97 -3.16 5.99
C TYR A 87 -5.44 -2.78 7.40
N ARG A 88 -6.29 -2.09 8.17
CA ARG A 88 -6.07 -1.74 9.57
C ARG A 88 -7.39 -1.66 10.35
N PRO A 89 -7.37 -1.77 11.71
CA PRO A 89 -8.56 -1.63 12.52
C PRO A 89 -9.38 -0.36 12.21
N GLY A 90 -10.66 -0.54 11.90
CA GLY A 90 -11.56 0.50 11.40
C GLY A 90 -11.79 0.40 9.89
N PRO A 91 -10.85 0.82 9.03
CA PRO A 91 -11.01 0.78 7.57
C PRO A 91 -11.20 -0.59 6.93
N MET A 92 -10.81 -1.66 7.62
CA MET A 92 -11.01 -3.03 7.09
C MET A 92 -12.48 -3.31 6.73
N ASP A 93 -13.43 -2.67 7.41
CA ASP A 93 -14.86 -2.84 7.15
C ASP A 93 -15.27 -2.31 5.76
N PHE A 94 -14.46 -1.42 5.16
CA PHE A 94 -14.69 -0.91 3.80
C PHE A 94 -14.11 -1.81 2.71
N ILE A 95 -13.18 -2.72 3.02
CA ILE A 95 -12.52 -3.57 2.01
C ILE A 95 -13.54 -4.38 1.19
N PRO A 96 -14.56 -5.04 1.78
CA PRO A 96 -15.56 -5.76 0.99
C PRO A 96 -16.32 -4.86 0.00
N THR A 97 -16.64 -3.63 0.41
CA THR A 97 -17.31 -2.65 -0.46
C THR A 97 -16.38 -2.15 -1.56
N TYR A 98 -15.11 -1.90 -1.25
CA TYR A 98 -14.08 -1.56 -2.23
C TYR A 98 -13.99 -2.64 -3.32
N ILE A 99 -13.91 -3.92 -2.92
CA ILE A 99 -13.77 -5.04 -3.84
C ILE A 99 -15.02 -5.20 -4.72
N ARG A 100 -16.23 -5.16 -4.14
CA ARG A 100 -17.47 -5.26 -4.94
C ARG A 100 -17.58 -4.14 -5.97
N ARG A 101 -17.24 -2.90 -5.61
CA ARG A 101 -17.26 -1.77 -6.53
C ARG A 101 -16.18 -1.89 -7.61
N MET A 102 -14.97 -2.31 -7.24
CA MET A 102 -13.89 -2.62 -8.18
C MET A 102 -14.30 -3.67 -9.22
N HIS A 103 -15.09 -4.67 -8.81
CA HIS A 103 -15.56 -5.74 -9.70
C HIS A 103 -16.86 -5.38 -10.45
N GLY A 104 -17.43 -4.19 -10.21
CA GLY A 104 -18.68 -3.76 -10.83
C GLY A 104 -19.94 -4.46 -10.27
N GLU A 105 -19.82 -5.10 -9.12
CA GLU A 105 -20.91 -5.80 -8.42
C GLU A 105 -21.75 -4.86 -7.55
N GLU A 106 -21.23 -3.67 -7.27
CA GLU A 106 -21.90 -2.59 -6.54
C GLU A 106 -21.67 -1.27 -7.30
N GLN A 107 -22.72 -0.46 -7.46
CA GLN A 107 -22.60 0.83 -8.14
C GLN A 107 -21.79 1.83 -7.28
N VAL A 108 -20.88 2.54 -7.93
CA VAL A 108 -20.20 3.70 -7.34
C VAL A 108 -21.12 4.90 -7.47
N SER A 109 -21.38 5.59 -6.36
CA SER A 109 -22.12 6.85 -6.34
C SER A 109 -21.30 7.91 -5.62
N TYR A 110 -21.48 9.16 -6.05
CA TYR A 110 -20.83 10.33 -5.47
C TYR A 110 -21.92 11.29 -5.00
N PRO A 111 -21.77 11.90 -3.81
CA PRO A 111 -22.70 12.93 -3.34
C PRO A 111 -22.76 14.15 -4.27
N HIS A 112 -21.66 14.45 -4.96
CA HIS A 112 -21.56 15.59 -5.86
C HIS A 112 -20.58 15.29 -7.02
N PRO A 113 -20.84 15.77 -8.26
CA PRO A 113 -19.95 15.53 -9.40
C PRO A 113 -18.50 15.97 -9.19
N ALA A 114 -18.28 17.06 -8.44
CA ALA A 114 -16.92 17.54 -8.12
C ALA A 114 -16.07 16.54 -7.30
N LEU A 115 -16.69 15.50 -6.74
CA LEU A 115 -15.99 14.46 -5.97
C LEU A 115 -15.56 13.28 -6.83
N GLU A 116 -16.07 13.13 -8.05
CA GLU A 116 -15.83 11.95 -8.88
C GLU A 116 -14.34 11.73 -9.14
N SER A 117 -13.63 12.74 -9.68
CA SER A 117 -12.20 12.64 -9.98
C SER A 117 -11.29 12.46 -8.75
N ILE A 118 -11.77 12.81 -7.56
CA ILE A 118 -11.01 12.72 -6.30
C ILE A 118 -11.12 11.32 -5.70
N PHE A 119 -12.27 10.68 -5.86
CA PHE A 119 -12.59 9.40 -5.25
C PHE A 119 -12.73 8.25 -6.26
N GLU A 120 -12.56 8.47 -7.57
CA GLU A 120 -12.62 7.44 -8.61
C GLU A 120 -11.63 6.30 -8.38
N GLU A 121 -10.36 6.62 -8.08
CA GLU A 121 -9.29 5.64 -7.81
C GLU A 121 -9.61 4.72 -6.62
N THR A 122 -10.49 5.18 -5.73
CA THR A 122 -10.92 4.45 -4.54
C THR A 122 -12.40 4.07 -4.56
N TYR A 123 -13.02 4.06 -5.74
CA TYR A 123 -14.40 3.63 -5.96
C TYR A 123 -15.41 4.36 -5.06
N GLY A 124 -15.25 5.68 -4.90
CA GLY A 124 -16.12 6.52 -4.09
C GLY A 124 -15.93 6.35 -2.58
N ILE A 125 -15.00 5.49 -2.14
CA ILE A 125 -14.69 5.28 -0.73
C ILE A 125 -13.60 6.29 -0.36
N PRO A 126 -13.81 7.16 0.64
CA PRO A 126 -12.71 7.95 1.15
C PRO A 126 -11.67 7.00 1.77
N VAL A 127 -10.39 7.17 1.45
CA VAL A 127 -9.29 6.33 1.96
C VAL A 127 -8.16 7.21 2.46
N TYR A 128 -7.85 8.26 1.72
CA TYR A 128 -6.68 9.11 1.93
C TYR A 128 -7.05 10.45 2.55
N GLN A 129 -6.12 11.00 3.32
CA GLN A 129 -6.22 12.34 3.90
C GLN A 129 -6.23 13.42 2.81
N GLU A 130 -5.44 13.19 1.76
CA GLU A 130 -5.31 14.07 0.60
C GLU A 130 -6.63 14.19 -0.17
N GLN A 131 -7.46 13.14 -0.21
CA GLN A 131 -8.79 13.21 -0.84
C GLN A 131 -9.69 14.22 -0.15
N ILE A 132 -9.69 14.25 1.19
CA ILE A 132 -10.47 15.23 1.97
C ILE A 132 -9.94 16.64 1.72
N MET A 133 -8.62 16.79 1.62
CA MET A 133 -8.02 18.09 1.34
C MET A 133 -8.44 18.60 -0.04
N PHE A 134 -8.32 17.77 -1.09
CA PHE A 134 -8.73 18.15 -2.43
C PHE A 134 -10.23 18.41 -2.52
N ALA A 135 -11.05 17.60 -1.85
CA ALA A 135 -12.50 17.81 -1.85
C ALA A 135 -12.90 19.11 -1.15
N ALA A 136 -12.22 19.50 -0.06
CA ALA A 136 -12.43 20.79 0.59
C ALA A 136 -12.04 21.97 -0.30
N MET A 137 -10.94 21.84 -1.06
CA MET A 137 -10.49 22.86 -2.02
C MET A 137 -11.47 23.00 -3.18
N GLU A 138 -11.87 21.87 -3.78
CA GLU A 138 -12.73 21.84 -4.96
C GLU A 138 -14.16 22.28 -4.62
N MET A 139 -14.75 21.74 -3.55
CA MET A 139 -16.13 22.05 -3.21
C MET A 139 -16.29 23.41 -2.54
N ALA A 140 -15.37 23.80 -1.65
CA ALA A 140 -15.58 24.96 -0.77
C ALA A 140 -14.52 26.06 -0.89
N GLY A 141 -13.65 26.01 -1.91
CA GLY A 141 -12.67 27.06 -2.18
C GLY A 141 -11.59 27.20 -1.10
N TYR A 142 -11.32 26.13 -0.34
CA TYR A 142 -10.23 26.14 0.63
C TYR A 142 -8.88 26.36 -0.05
N THR A 143 -7.98 27.06 0.62
CA THR A 143 -6.55 27.00 0.28
C THR A 143 -5.94 25.68 0.77
N ALA A 144 -4.81 25.26 0.20
CA ALA A 144 -4.11 24.05 0.63
C ALA A 144 -3.73 24.06 2.14
N SER A 145 -3.37 25.23 2.68
CA SER A 145 -3.06 25.37 4.12
C SER A 145 -4.29 25.13 4.98
N GLU A 146 -5.43 25.69 4.59
CA GLU A 146 -6.68 25.54 5.34
C GLU A 146 -7.22 24.11 5.24
N ALA A 147 -7.00 23.45 4.11
CA ALA A 147 -7.36 22.04 3.91
C ALA A 147 -6.53 21.12 4.82
N ASP A 148 -5.23 21.40 4.99
CA ASP A 148 -4.40 20.68 5.96
C ASP A 148 -4.81 20.98 7.42
N ASP A 149 -5.23 22.21 7.72
CA ASP A 149 -5.79 22.55 9.04
C ASP A 149 -7.08 21.79 9.34
N LEU A 150 -7.98 21.65 8.35
CA LEU A 150 -9.16 20.79 8.44
C LEU A 150 -8.75 19.33 8.70
N ARG A 151 -7.86 18.77 7.89
CA ARG A 151 -7.34 17.40 8.08
C ARG A 151 -6.79 17.19 9.49
N LYS A 152 -5.98 18.13 10.01
CA LYS A 152 -5.45 18.10 11.39
C LYS A 152 -6.55 18.19 12.44
N ALA A 153 -7.57 19.01 12.22
CA ALA A 153 -8.70 19.17 13.13
C ALA A 153 -9.49 17.87 13.25
N ILE A 154 -9.73 17.16 12.13
CA ILE A 154 -10.43 15.89 12.15
C ILE A 154 -9.58 14.79 12.80
N ALA A 155 -8.32 14.64 12.38
CA ALA A 155 -7.41 13.63 12.95
C ALA A 155 -7.25 13.76 14.47
N LYS A 156 -7.28 15.00 15.01
CA LYS A 156 -7.13 15.28 16.45
C LYS A 156 -8.45 15.45 17.21
N LYS A 157 -9.62 15.27 16.55
CA LYS A 157 -10.95 15.45 17.15
C LYS A 157 -11.13 16.79 17.88
N LYS A 158 -10.65 17.88 17.28
CA LYS A 158 -10.74 19.21 17.89
C LYS A 158 -12.14 19.79 17.69
N ALA A 159 -13.10 19.42 18.55
CA ALA A 159 -14.52 19.78 18.43
C ALA A 159 -14.78 21.25 18.06
N LYS A 160 -14.09 22.21 18.71
CA LYS A 160 -14.23 23.63 18.41
C LYS A 160 -13.75 24.00 16.99
N ALA A 161 -12.62 23.43 16.57
CA ALA A 161 -12.07 23.66 15.23
C ALA A 161 -12.95 23.00 14.17
N LEU A 162 -13.42 21.77 14.42
CA LEU A 162 -14.35 21.06 13.53
C LEU A 162 -15.63 21.85 13.28
N LYS A 163 -16.27 22.39 14.33
CA LYS A 163 -17.45 23.25 14.16
C LYS A 163 -17.15 24.47 13.27
N THR A 164 -16.01 25.12 13.49
CA THR A 164 -15.58 26.28 12.69
C THR A 164 -15.37 25.90 11.23
N HIS A 165 -14.71 24.76 10.98
CA HIS A 165 -14.52 24.25 9.63
C HIS A 165 -15.82 23.81 8.97
N ARG A 166 -16.76 23.24 9.71
CA ARG A 166 -18.08 22.85 9.19
C ARG A 166 -18.85 24.05 8.68
N GLU A 167 -18.93 25.11 9.47
CA GLU A 167 -19.57 26.37 9.08
C GLU A 167 -18.89 26.95 7.83
N LYS A 168 -17.55 27.01 7.83
CA LYS A 168 -16.78 27.51 6.69
C LYS A 168 -16.95 26.66 5.42
N PHE A 169 -16.89 25.32 5.55
CA PHE A 169 -17.02 24.40 4.42
C PHE A 169 -18.41 24.51 3.79
N ILE A 170 -19.46 24.48 4.60
CA ILE A 170 -20.83 24.59 4.10
C ILE A 170 -21.04 25.94 3.41
N GLN A 171 -20.58 27.04 4.00
CA GLN A 171 -20.70 28.35 3.36
C GLN A 171 -19.94 28.41 2.03
N GLY A 172 -18.68 27.99 2.01
CA GLY A 172 -17.88 27.98 0.79
C GLY A 172 -18.45 27.06 -0.30
N ALA A 173 -19.05 25.93 0.09
CA ALA A 173 -19.71 25.03 -0.83
C ALA A 173 -20.97 25.65 -1.45
N VAL A 174 -21.78 26.33 -0.64
CA VAL A 174 -22.95 27.08 -1.14
C VAL A 174 -22.54 28.22 -2.05
N ASP A 175 -21.45 28.93 -1.73
CA ASP A 175 -20.90 29.99 -2.59
C ASP A 175 -20.37 29.44 -3.94
N ASN A 176 -20.08 28.13 -4.01
CA ASN A 176 -19.67 27.39 -5.20
C ASN A 176 -20.81 26.56 -5.82
N ASP A 177 -22.07 26.97 -5.61
CA ASP A 177 -23.27 26.35 -6.19
C ASP A 177 -23.54 24.89 -5.77
N VAL A 178 -22.94 24.41 -4.67
CA VAL A 178 -23.30 23.14 -4.04
C VAL A 178 -24.44 23.35 -3.06
N ASP A 179 -25.51 22.57 -3.15
CA ASP A 179 -26.61 22.71 -2.21
C ASP A 179 -26.19 22.42 -0.76
N GLN A 180 -26.76 23.18 0.18
CA GLN A 180 -26.39 23.12 1.59
C GLN A 180 -26.57 21.71 2.19
N LYS A 181 -27.55 20.94 1.71
CA LYS A 181 -27.81 19.59 2.22
C LYS A 181 -26.69 18.65 1.80
N THR A 182 -26.32 18.64 0.52
CA THR A 182 -25.19 17.85 0.00
C THR A 182 -23.89 18.24 0.68
N ALA A 183 -23.60 19.53 0.83
CA ALA A 183 -22.40 19.98 1.55
C ALA A 183 -22.38 19.48 3.02
N THR A 184 -23.54 19.45 3.66
CA THR A 184 -23.67 18.95 5.03
C THR A 184 -23.41 17.44 5.11
N GLU A 185 -24.02 16.66 4.22
CA GLU A 185 -23.84 15.20 4.15
C GLU A 185 -22.37 14.83 3.89
N VAL A 186 -21.72 15.51 2.94
CA VAL A 186 -20.30 15.31 2.64
C VAL A 186 -19.41 15.56 3.86
N PHE A 187 -19.64 16.67 4.59
CA PHE A 187 -18.83 16.99 5.75
C PHE A 187 -19.04 16.00 6.90
N ASP A 188 -20.28 15.56 7.12
CA ASP A 188 -20.62 14.59 8.17
C ASP A 188 -20.00 13.21 7.86
N ASP A 189 -19.96 12.80 6.57
CA ASP A 189 -19.24 11.60 6.12
C ASP A 189 -17.73 11.69 6.40
N TRP A 190 -17.12 12.86 6.20
CA TRP A 190 -15.71 13.07 6.52
C TRP A 190 -15.42 12.98 8.01
N GLU A 191 -16.27 13.49 8.90
CA GLU A 191 -16.07 13.35 10.35
C GLU A 191 -16.08 11.89 10.81
N ASN A 192 -16.93 11.07 10.17
CA ASN A 192 -16.99 9.63 10.40
C ASN A 192 -15.74 8.93 9.83
N PHE A 193 -15.33 9.30 8.62
CA PHE A 193 -14.26 8.62 7.90
C PHE A 193 -12.84 9.04 8.32
N ALA A 194 -12.58 10.33 8.51
CA ALA A 194 -11.24 10.86 8.72
C ALA A 194 -10.60 10.44 10.05
N ARG A 195 -11.35 9.78 10.92
CA ARG A 195 -10.79 8.93 12.00
C ARG A 195 -9.80 7.91 11.46
N TYR A 196 -9.93 7.57 10.19
CA TYR A 196 -9.21 6.51 9.53
C TYR A 196 -8.68 6.91 8.15
N GLY A 197 -8.56 8.19 7.83
CA GLY A 197 -7.85 8.60 6.61
C GLY A 197 -6.36 8.28 6.71
N PHE A 198 -5.78 7.68 5.67
CA PHE A 198 -4.33 7.44 5.60
C PHE A 198 -3.59 8.54 4.84
N ASN A 199 -2.31 8.72 5.11
CA ASN A 199 -1.47 9.55 4.26
C ASN A 199 -1.15 8.79 2.96
N LYS A 200 -1.60 9.29 1.81
CA LYS A 200 -1.44 8.62 0.51
C LYS A 200 0.03 8.48 0.14
N ALA A 201 0.87 9.48 0.41
CA ALA A 201 2.30 9.42 0.08
C ALA A 201 2.98 8.23 0.79
N HIS A 202 2.72 8.06 2.08
CA HIS A 202 3.26 6.93 2.83
C HIS A 202 2.75 5.56 2.35
N ALA A 203 1.45 5.47 2.03
CA ALA A 203 0.92 4.24 1.42
C ALA A 203 1.50 3.98 0.03
N ALA A 204 1.75 5.02 -0.76
CA ALA A 204 2.33 4.90 -2.08
C ALA A 204 3.77 4.36 -2.00
N ASP A 205 4.61 4.94 -1.14
CA ASP A 205 5.99 4.46 -0.95
C ASP A 205 6.03 2.98 -0.57
N TYR A 206 5.15 2.56 0.34
CA TYR A 206 5.10 1.17 0.81
C TYR A 206 4.46 0.24 -0.22
N GLY A 207 3.44 0.71 -0.95
CA GLY A 207 2.79 -0.01 -2.04
C GLY A 207 3.75 -0.26 -3.19
N VAL A 208 4.61 0.70 -3.54
CA VAL A 208 5.67 0.53 -4.54
C VAL A 208 6.61 -0.59 -4.12
N ILE A 209 7.14 -0.57 -2.89
CA ILE A 209 8.03 -1.64 -2.40
C ILE A 209 7.30 -3.00 -2.38
N ALA A 210 6.01 -3.03 -2.04
CA ALA A 210 5.21 -4.26 -2.08
C ALA A 210 5.09 -4.82 -3.50
N VAL A 211 4.81 -3.98 -4.50
CA VAL A 211 4.76 -4.41 -5.90
C VAL A 211 6.14 -4.81 -6.41
N GLN A 212 7.19 -4.05 -6.11
CA GLN A 212 8.56 -4.38 -6.53
C GLN A 212 9.06 -5.71 -5.94
N THR A 213 8.76 -5.98 -4.66
CA THR A 213 9.09 -7.28 -4.06
C THR A 213 8.29 -8.43 -4.66
N ALA A 214 7.02 -8.20 -5.03
CA ALA A 214 6.24 -9.19 -5.78
C ALA A 214 6.79 -9.38 -7.21
N PHE A 215 7.25 -8.33 -7.88
CA PHE A 215 7.87 -8.41 -9.21
C PHE A 215 9.12 -9.29 -9.17
N LEU A 216 10.02 -9.04 -8.22
CA LEU A 216 11.22 -9.85 -8.03
C LEU A 216 10.87 -11.32 -7.77
N LYS A 217 9.82 -11.58 -6.97
CA LYS A 217 9.33 -12.94 -6.73
C LYS A 217 8.72 -13.60 -7.98
N THR A 218 8.04 -12.81 -8.82
CA THR A 218 7.36 -13.30 -10.03
C THR A 218 8.37 -13.71 -11.08
N HIS A 219 9.35 -12.84 -11.37
CA HIS A 219 10.25 -12.98 -12.51
C HIS A 219 11.60 -13.60 -12.16
N TYR A 220 12.03 -13.48 -10.89
CA TYR A 220 13.32 -13.98 -10.39
C TYR A 220 13.14 -14.74 -9.06
N PRO A 221 12.27 -15.77 -9.03
CA PRO A 221 11.92 -16.47 -7.78
C PRO A 221 13.13 -17.09 -7.09
N LEU A 222 14.09 -17.64 -7.83
CA LEU A 222 15.30 -18.24 -7.26
C LEU A 222 16.12 -17.19 -6.52
N GLU A 223 16.50 -16.10 -7.18
CA GLU A 223 17.32 -15.03 -6.62
C GLU A 223 16.60 -14.32 -5.46
N TYR A 224 15.30 -14.04 -5.63
CA TYR A 224 14.50 -13.37 -4.60
C TYR A 224 14.35 -14.22 -3.34
N MET A 225 14.02 -15.51 -3.49
CA MET A 225 13.88 -16.42 -2.35
C MET A 225 15.22 -16.71 -1.67
N THR A 226 16.32 -16.82 -2.42
CA THR A 226 17.67 -16.92 -1.84
C THR A 226 18.04 -15.68 -1.04
N ALA A 227 17.67 -14.48 -1.51
CA ALA A 227 17.90 -13.23 -0.78
C ALA A 227 17.08 -13.18 0.52
N LEU A 228 15.80 -13.57 0.47
CA LEU A 228 14.94 -13.68 1.65
C LEU A 228 15.53 -14.64 2.69
N LEU A 229 15.89 -15.85 2.28
CA LEU A 229 16.47 -16.86 3.16
C LEU A 229 17.78 -16.37 3.79
N SER A 230 18.63 -15.70 3.02
CA SER A 230 19.89 -15.16 3.53
C SER A 230 19.70 -14.04 4.55
N VAL A 231 18.79 -13.10 4.28
CA VAL A 231 18.52 -11.97 5.19
C VAL A 231 17.86 -12.45 6.48
N PHE A 232 16.97 -13.43 6.40
CA PHE A 232 16.23 -13.98 7.55
C PHE A 232 16.83 -15.27 8.10
N LYS A 233 18.07 -15.64 7.77
CA LYS A 233 18.69 -16.92 8.17
C LYS A 233 18.76 -17.21 9.66
N GLN A 234 18.67 -16.17 10.49
CA GLN A 234 18.66 -16.28 11.96
C GLN A 234 17.25 -16.43 12.56
N ASP A 235 16.20 -16.32 11.73
CA ASP A 235 14.81 -16.49 12.11
C ASP A 235 14.31 -17.86 11.61
N SER A 236 14.36 -18.86 12.49
CA SER A 236 14.02 -20.25 12.14
C SER A 236 12.59 -20.41 11.63
N ASP A 237 11.66 -19.62 12.13
CA ASP A 237 10.25 -19.70 11.76
C ASP A 237 10.05 -19.17 10.33
N LYS A 238 10.66 -18.02 10.01
CA LYS A 238 10.66 -17.49 8.64
C LYS A 238 11.39 -18.40 7.67
N VAL A 239 12.54 -18.93 8.05
CA VAL A 239 13.29 -19.87 7.20
C VAL A 239 12.43 -21.09 6.87
N ALA A 240 11.77 -21.69 7.87
CA ALA A 240 10.88 -22.82 7.64
C ALA A 240 9.71 -22.47 6.69
N LEU A 241 9.10 -21.30 6.87
CA LEU A 241 8.03 -20.80 5.99
C LEU A 241 8.51 -20.59 4.56
N TYR A 242 9.64 -19.91 4.37
CA TYR A 242 10.18 -19.62 3.03
C TYR A 242 10.66 -20.89 2.32
N ILE A 243 11.28 -21.85 3.03
CA ILE A 243 11.64 -23.16 2.45
C ILE A 243 10.39 -23.92 1.97
N ALA A 244 9.30 -23.88 2.75
CA ALA A 244 8.05 -24.52 2.35
C ALA A 244 7.47 -23.86 1.08
N ASP A 245 7.56 -22.53 0.97
CA ASP A 245 7.11 -21.81 -0.21
C ASP A 245 8.01 -22.04 -1.43
N CYS A 246 9.34 -22.10 -1.26
CA CYS A 246 10.29 -22.52 -2.31
C CYS A 246 9.87 -23.86 -2.91
N ARG A 247 9.64 -24.88 -2.07
CA ARG A 247 9.22 -26.21 -2.53
C ARG A 247 7.88 -26.17 -3.26
N ARG A 248 6.95 -25.33 -2.82
CA ARG A 248 5.63 -25.17 -3.44
C ARG A 248 5.73 -24.56 -4.84
N ILE A 249 6.67 -23.64 -5.06
CA ILE A 249 6.92 -23.03 -6.37
C ILE A 249 7.95 -23.79 -7.22
N GLY A 250 8.36 -24.99 -6.78
CA GLY A 250 9.23 -25.89 -7.53
C GLY A 250 10.74 -25.68 -7.35
N LEU A 251 11.17 -24.85 -6.40
CA LEU A 251 12.58 -24.66 -6.07
C LEU A 251 13.06 -25.77 -5.12
N GLU A 252 14.14 -26.44 -5.50
CA GLU A 252 14.82 -27.43 -4.65
C GLU A 252 15.69 -26.72 -3.61
N ILE A 253 15.67 -27.23 -2.37
CA ILE A 253 16.48 -26.70 -1.26
C ILE A 253 17.39 -27.80 -0.76
N MET A 254 18.68 -27.65 -1.07
CA MET A 254 19.74 -28.56 -0.64
C MET A 254 20.15 -28.32 0.81
N PRO A 255 20.57 -29.36 1.56
CA PRO A 255 21.21 -29.17 2.85
C PRO A 255 22.57 -28.48 2.70
N PRO A 256 23.11 -27.86 3.76
CA PRO A 256 24.45 -27.29 3.72
C PRO A 256 25.51 -28.38 3.48
N ASP A 257 26.49 -28.08 2.63
CA ASP A 257 27.63 -28.95 2.30
C ASP A 257 28.94 -28.20 2.57
N VAL A 258 29.86 -28.82 3.31
CA VAL A 258 31.14 -28.22 3.72
C VAL A 258 32.08 -27.88 2.56
N ASN A 259 31.86 -28.47 1.38
CA ASN A 259 32.68 -28.28 0.18
C ASN A 259 32.03 -27.35 -0.84
N ALA A 260 30.71 -27.13 -0.78
CA ALA A 260 29.97 -26.35 -1.77
C ALA A 260 29.32 -25.08 -1.21
N SER A 261 28.83 -25.12 0.03
CA SER A 261 28.06 -23.99 0.59
C SER A 261 28.94 -22.83 1.03
N GLY A 262 28.47 -21.61 0.74
CA GLY A 262 29.01 -20.37 1.30
C GLY A 262 28.49 -20.07 2.71
N TYR A 263 28.74 -18.84 3.19
CA TYR A 263 28.26 -18.38 4.49
C TYR A 263 26.75 -18.04 4.53
N ASP A 264 26.20 -17.62 3.38
CA ASP A 264 24.80 -17.29 3.16
C ASP A 264 24.16 -18.32 2.20
N PHE A 265 22.84 -18.30 2.05
CA PHE A 265 22.20 -19.06 0.98
C PHE A 265 22.69 -18.54 -0.38
N SER A 266 22.96 -19.45 -1.30
CA SER A 266 23.38 -19.13 -2.66
C SER A 266 22.55 -19.92 -3.67
N PRO A 267 22.24 -19.35 -4.85
CA PRO A 267 21.64 -20.13 -5.92
C PRO A 267 22.68 -21.10 -6.48
N GLU A 268 22.29 -22.35 -6.75
CA GLU A 268 23.10 -23.31 -7.50
C GLU A 268 22.43 -23.64 -8.83
N ASP A 269 23.20 -23.74 -9.92
CA ASP A 269 22.66 -24.06 -11.26
C ASP A 269 22.26 -25.54 -11.41
N ARG A 270 22.32 -26.34 -10.34
CA ARG A 270 22.09 -27.80 -10.37
C ARG A 270 20.66 -28.23 -10.07
N GLY A 271 19.72 -27.30 -9.89
CA GLY A 271 18.30 -27.60 -9.70
C GLY A 271 17.47 -26.36 -9.42
#